data_AF-A0A814RWD5-F1
#
_entry.id   AF-A0A814RWD5-F1
#
_cell.length_a   1.000
_cell.length_b   1.000
_cell.length_c   1.000
_cell.angle_alpha   90.00
_cell.angle_beta   90.00
_cell.angle_gamma   90.00
#
_symmetry.space_group_name_H-M   'P 1'
#
loop_
_entity.id
_entity.type
_entity.pdbx_description
1 polymer ?
#
loop_
_entity_poly.entity_id
_entity_poly.type
_entity_poly.pdbx_seq_one_letter_code
_entity_poly.pdbx_strand_id
1 'polypeptide(L)'
;MKKIIDQEYKRLYDETGKNLTKYAFPTDDSRATEFFSELKHLLEQLYAKPLPKKLKANARYIYKMIKSMQRKLRKANITVGQIDKSKLFFFIDTQEYEEKVKNYMNKTNAYREITSGICPLANDLHLVILLLDHLHERKEITDEQYKQMYPNLKTLELAHIYFNLKVHKPEISVRPIVASINAPARLISSFLDQLRTPIYNYVTKDITFINSIDLIRKLNEYQQKGYLTSTTLFVIFDVTDLYTMIPRDGAIAALRQFCQKYSVNGKIGNLKVETIIKLASIVLDTISFAYKNKYYRQIKGGAMGSPFTMVLANIYMLEWEQKLIQHQNRHHEIYGRYIDDVFMTTNLSKEDILKLLDETVRTDPNIKITFTINQALEYLDAIVENNNGQLRTTIYHKSAWEPHILPYESDHPRHIHANIIYTMLVRAARLCSTVEDFDMERLSTEMILLVNGYPPKFIQQHIKNFFIQHDAMKVWTELNTEAYEQLYNTLLYKPTRKENQIYVHYTFENGPLLNFKKEYRQIWEKFYVYPGLRLKNIRLILGTILNGTLQSLLIHKKPKRDMLTIMQPSTETARRTINEKHLHE
;
A
#
# COMPACT_ATOMS: atom_id res chain seq x y z
N MET A 1 7.51 32.80 6.50
CA MET A 1 8.84 32.19 6.36
C MET A 1 9.26 31.49 7.64
N LYS A 2 9.36 32.19 8.78
CA LYS A 2 9.65 31.58 10.11
C LYS A 2 8.84 30.30 10.42
N LYS A 3 7.51 30.35 10.24
CA LYS A 3 6.63 29.17 10.39
C LYS A 3 7.03 27.95 9.53
N ILE A 4 7.54 28.17 8.31
CA ILE A 4 7.96 27.10 7.39
C ILE A 4 9.26 26.48 7.90
N ILE A 5 10.22 27.33 8.29
CA ILE A 5 11.50 26.89 8.88
C ILE A 5 11.24 26.08 10.14
N ASP A 6 10.38 26.56 11.05
CA ASP A 6 10.06 25.86 12.30
C ASP A 6 9.39 24.50 12.04
N GLN A 7 8.52 24.41 11.03
CA GLN A 7 7.88 23.16 10.63
C GLN A 7 8.87 22.15 10.02
N GLU A 8 9.73 22.62 9.12
CA GLU A 8 10.76 21.79 8.48
C GLU A 8 11.79 21.30 9.50
N TYR A 9 12.25 22.19 10.37
CA TYR A 9 13.17 21.88 11.46
C TYR A 9 12.57 20.84 12.41
N LYS A 10 11.33 21.06 12.88
CA LYS A 10 10.66 20.11 13.77
C LYS A 10 10.56 18.73 13.14
N ARG A 11 10.23 18.64 11.86
CA ARG A 11 10.16 17.36 11.15
C ARG A 11 11.52 16.68 11.09
N LEU A 12 12.56 17.40 10.69
CA LEU A 12 13.92 16.87 10.62
C LEU A 12 14.43 16.44 12.00
N TYR A 13 14.08 17.19 13.05
CA TYR A 13 14.36 16.86 14.44
C TYR A 13 13.70 15.54 14.84
N ASP A 14 12.37 15.43 14.65
CA ASP A 14 11.61 14.24 15.02
C ASP A 14 12.06 13.00 14.25
N GLU A 15 12.34 13.13 12.94
CA GLU A 15 12.77 12.01 12.10
C GLU A 15 14.22 11.58 12.40
N THR A 16 15.15 12.54 12.52
CA THR A 16 16.53 12.24 12.86
C THR A 16 16.62 11.64 14.26
N GLY A 17 15.88 12.20 15.23
CA GLY A 17 15.79 11.69 16.60
C GLY A 17 15.31 10.23 16.65
N LYS A 18 14.19 9.92 15.99
CA LYS A 18 13.69 8.53 15.88
C LYS A 18 14.72 7.56 15.31
N ASN A 19 15.45 7.98 14.27
CA ASN A 19 16.50 7.16 13.67
C ASN A 19 17.69 6.96 14.62
N LEU A 20 18.11 7.98 15.36
CA LEU A 20 19.19 7.86 16.34
C LEU A 20 18.80 6.93 17.49
N THR A 21 17.58 7.08 18.04
CA THR A 21 17.05 6.20 19.08
C THR A 21 16.99 4.74 18.61
N LYS A 22 16.60 4.49 17.35
CA LYS A 22 16.60 3.14 16.76
C LYS A 22 17.96 2.45 16.83
N TYR A 23 19.06 3.20 16.73
CA TYR A 23 20.42 2.67 16.83
C TYR A 23 21.06 2.91 18.21
N ALA A 24 20.24 3.17 19.24
CA ALA A 24 20.66 3.42 20.62
C ALA A 24 21.61 4.61 20.78
N PHE A 25 21.45 5.66 19.97
CA PHE A 25 22.16 6.92 20.15
C PHE A 25 21.30 7.93 20.93
N PRO A 26 21.87 8.61 21.95
CA PRO A 26 21.19 9.68 22.67
C PRO A 26 20.78 10.82 21.74
N THR A 27 19.67 11.47 22.03
CA THR A 27 19.13 12.61 21.26
C THR A 27 19.18 13.93 22.03
N ASP A 28 19.73 13.89 23.25
CA ASP A 28 19.76 14.95 24.26
C ASP A 28 21.18 15.19 24.82
N ASP A 29 22.19 14.51 24.28
CA ASP A 29 23.59 14.78 24.62
C ASP A 29 24.07 16.13 24.01
N SER A 30 25.22 16.64 24.48
CA SER A 30 25.81 17.91 23.98
C SER A 30 25.98 17.90 22.45
N ARG A 31 26.43 16.76 21.91
CA ARG A 31 26.63 16.54 20.49
C ARG A 31 25.32 16.65 19.69
N ALA A 32 24.25 16.00 20.13
CA ALA A 32 22.93 16.07 19.50
C ALA A 32 22.38 17.49 19.56
N THR A 33 22.56 18.16 20.70
CA THR A 33 22.16 19.57 20.89
C THR A 33 22.88 20.49 19.90
N GLU A 34 24.19 20.35 19.76
CA GLU A 34 25.01 21.11 18.80
C GLU A 34 24.64 20.79 17.35
N PHE A 35 24.47 19.51 17.01
CA PHE A 35 24.03 19.06 15.69
C PHE A 35 22.71 19.70 15.27
N PHE A 36 21.70 19.64 16.15
CA PHE A 36 20.39 20.21 15.85
C PHE A 36 20.42 21.74 15.81
N SER A 37 21.28 22.40 16.59
CA SER A 37 21.50 23.84 16.47
C SER A 37 22.09 24.22 15.12
N GLU A 38 23.13 23.51 14.65
CA GLU A 38 23.72 23.75 13.32
C GLU A 38 22.72 23.47 12.19
N LEU A 39 21.91 22.42 12.33
CA LEU A 39 20.85 22.10 11.39
C LEU A 39 19.80 23.22 11.31
N LYS A 40 19.39 23.78 12.46
CA LYS A 40 18.46 24.92 12.48
C LYS A 40 19.06 26.14 11.79
N HIS A 41 20.32 26.44 12.09
CA HIS A 41 21.03 27.56 11.47
C HIS A 41 21.17 27.39 9.96
N LEU A 42 21.48 26.18 9.50
CA LEU A 42 21.50 25.83 8.07
C LEU A 42 20.16 26.15 7.40
N LEU A 43 19.04 25.73 7.98
CA LEU A 43 17.71 26.01 7.43
C LEU A 43 17.44 27.51 7.38
N GLU A 44 17.73 28.25 8.46
CA GLU A 44 17.56 29.71 8.51
C GLU A 44 18.37 30.41 7.41
N GLN A 45 19.62 30.00 7.20
CA GLN A 45 20.48 30.53 6.14
C GLN A 45 19.95 30.20 4.73
N LEU A 46 19.53 28.96 4.48
CA LEU A 46 19.03 28.56 3.17
C LEU A 46 17.70 29.23 2.82
N TYR A 47 16.77 29.37 3.78
CA TYR A 47 15.49 30.03 3.56
C TYR A 47 15.59 31.57 3.50
N ALA A 48 16.63 32.18 4.10
CA ALA A 48 16.86 33.62 4.00
C ALA A 48 17.33 34.06 2.59
N LYS A 49 17.93 33.15 1.81
CA LYS A 49 18.40 33.44 0.45
C LYS A 49 17.20 33.66 -0.49
N PRO A 50 17.14 34.78 -1.24
CA PRO A 50 15.99 35.09 -2.08
C PRO A 50 15.87 34.13 -3.26
N LEU A 51 14.66 33.64 -3.54
CA LEU A 51 14.41 32.84 -4.74
C LEU A 51 14.65 33.67 -6.03
N PRO A 52 15.26 33.08 -7.07
CA PRO A 52 15.40 33.67 -8.39
C PRO A 52 14.08 34.24 -8.95
N LYS A 53 14.13 35.42 -9.58
CA LYS A 53 12.94 36.10 -10.14
C LYS A 53 12.15 35.21 -11.10
N LYS A 54 12.84 34.44 -11.96
CA LYS A 54 12.23 33.50 -12.91
C LYS A 54 11.40 32.42 -12.22
N LEU A 55 11.91 31.83 -11.14
CA LEU A 55 11.19 30.82 -10.37
C LEU A 55 9.93 31.39 -9.70
N LYS A 56 10.03 32.60 -9.13
CA LYS A 56 8.87 33.30 -8.56
C LYS A 56 7.79 33.57 -9.61
N ALA A 57 8.18 34.00 -10.81
CA ALA A 57 7.25 34.24 -11.91
C ALA A 57 6.54 32.94 -12.36
N ASN A 58 7.30 31.87 -12.55
CA ASN A 58 6.76 30.56 -12.94
C ASN A 58 5.78 30.01 -11.91
N ALA A 59 6.13 30.07 -10.62
CA ALA A 59 5.24 29.62 -9.54
C ALA A 59 3.90 30.36 -9.54
N ARG A 60 3.92 31.69 -9.75
CA ARG A 60 2.69 32.51 -9.84
C ARG A 60 1.85 32.14 -11.05
N TYR A 61 2.48 31.90 -12.21
CA TYR A 61 1.80 31.46 -13.42
C TYR A 61 1.09 30.12 -13.20
N ILE A 62 1.80 29.12 -12.69
CA ILE A 62 1.25 27.78 -12.40
C ILE A 62 0.07 27.88 -11.42
N TYR A 63 0.22 28.66 -10.35
CA TYR A 63 -0.86 28.87 -9.38
C TYR A 63 -2.13 29.45 -10.03
N LYS A 64 -1.99 30.50 -10.85
CA LYS A 64 -3.11 31.10 -11.59
C LYS A 64 -3.77 30.09 -12.55
N MET A 65 -2.95 29.29 -13.22
CA MET A 65 -3.41 28.26 -14.14
C MET A 65 -4.26 27.20 -13.40
N ILE A 66 -3.78 26.68 -12.27
CA ILE A 66 -4.51 25.71 -11.43
C ILE A 66 -5.84 26.29 -10.95
N LYS A 67 -5.85 27.53 -10.47
CA LYS A 67 -7.10 28.23 -10.08
C LYS A 67 -8.07 28.38 -11.23
N SER A 68 -7.58 28.59 -12.45
CA SER A 68 -8.42 28.63 -13.65
C SER A 68 -9.04 27.27 -13.96
N MET A 69 -8.25 26.19 -13.94
CA MET A 69 -8.73 24.82 -14.14
C MET A 69 -9.82 24.44 -13.12
N GLN A 70 -9.57 24.68 -11.83
CA GLN A 70 -10.53 24.41 -10.76
C GLN A 70 -11.88 25.13 -10.96
N ARG A 71 -11.89 26.32 -11.56
CA ARG A 71 -13.13 27.04 -11.87
C ARG A 71 -13.85 26.43 -13.08
N LYS A 72 -13.11 26.12 -14.15
CA LYS A 72 -13.67 25.51 -15.36
C LYS A 72 -14.30 24.14 -15.08
N LEU A 73 -13.60 23.29 -14.33
CA LEU A 73 -14.08 21.96 -13.93
C LEU A 73 -15.38 22.04 -13.13
N ARG A 74 -15.46 22.98 -12.17
CA ARG A 74 -16.68 23.23 -11.41
C ARG A 74 -17.84 23.73 -12.27
N LYS A 75 -17.58 24.65 -13.21
CA LYS A 75 -18.62 25.17 -14.11
C LYS A 75 -19.15 24.09 -15.07
N ALA A 76 -18.28 23.17 -15.49
CA ALA A 76 -18.62 22.10 -16.42
C ALA A 76 -19.21 20.84 -15.74
N ASN A 77 -19.41 20.85 -14.41
CA ASN A 77 -19.89 19.69 -13.66
C ASN A 77 -19.01 18.42 -13.84
N ILE A 78 -17.69 18.59 -13.96
CA ILE A 78 -16.75 17.49 -14.17
C ILE A 78 -16.16 17.03 -12.84
N THR A 79 -16.26 15.73 -12.56
CA THR A 79 -15.55 15.08 -11.45
C THR A 79 -14.16 14.67 -11.89
N VAL A 80 -13.16 14.98 -11.04
CA VAL A 80 -11.77 14.57 -11.24
C VAL A 80 -11.38 13.60 -10.14
N GLY A 81 -10.81 12.46 -10.52
CA GLY A 81 -10.36 11.44 -9.59
C GLY A 81 -9.16 10.65 -10.11
N GLN A 82 -8.75 9.65 -9.34
CA GLN A 82 -7.63 8.78 -9.72
C GLN A 82 -8.14 7.52 -10.38
N ILE A 83 -7.41 7.07 -11.38
CA ILE A 83 -7.62 5.77 -12.01
C ILE A 83 -6.96 4.69 -11.13
N ASP A 84 -7.70 3.64 -10.82
CA ASP A 84 -7.19 2.47 -10.09
C ASP A 84 -6.10 1.76 -10.90
N LYS A 85 -4.99 1.43 -10.23
CA LYS A 85 -3.78 0.81 -10.84
C LYS A 85 -3.08 1.65 -11.91
N SER A 86 -3.36 2.96 -12.02
CA SER A 86 -2.66 3.89 -12.91
C SER A 86 -2.24 5.16 -12.16
N LYS A 87 -1.27 5.89 -12.72
CA LYS A 87 -0.82 7.20 -12.20
C LYS A 87 -1.64 8.37 -12.77
N LEU A 88 -2.63 8.07 -13.62
CA LEU A 88 -3.41 9.05 -14.36
C LEU A 88 -4.65 9.53 -13.61
N PHE A 89 -5.20 10.62 -14.12
CA PHE A 89 -6.46 11.20 -13.68
C PHE A 89 -7.56 10.91 -14.69
N PHE A 90 -8.79 10.78 -14.21
CA PHE A 90 -9.95 10.81 -15.08
C PHE A 90 -10.68 12.15 -14.96
N PHE A 91 -11.32 12.54 -16.06
CA PHE A 91 -12.31 13.61 -16.13
C PHE A 91 -13.59 12.98 -16.63
N ILE A 92 -14.64 13.00 -15.82
CA ILE A 92 -15.92 12.37 -16.14
C ILE A 92 -17.05 13.32 -15.75
N ASP A 93 -18.15 13.28 -16.48
CA ASP A 93 -19.36 13.96 -16.04
C ASP A 93 -19.77 13.45 -14.64
N THR A 94 -20.17 14.39 -13.78
CA THR A 94 -20.48 14.04 -12.38
C THR A 94 -21.68 13.11 -12.26
N GLN A 95 -22.67 13.21 -13.15
CA GLN A 95 -23.83 12.31 -13.16
C GLN A 95 -23.43 10.90 -13.58
N GLU A 96 -22.63 10.76 -14.65
CA GLU A 96 -22.14 9.45 -15.09
C GLU A 96 -21.31 8.76 -13.97
N TYR A 97 -20.46 9.51 -13.27
CA TYR A 97 -19.73 8.99 -12.12
C TYR A 97 -20.64 8.54 -10.98
N GLU A 98 -21.69 9.30 -10.69
CA GLU A 98 -22.69 8.96 -9.67
C GLU A 98 -23.43 7.66 -9.99
N GLU A 99 -23.82 7.47 -11.26
CA GLU A 99 -24.47 6.25 -11.71
C GLU A 99 -23.58 5.03 -11.51
N LYS A 100 -22.30 5.12 -11.88
CA LYS A 100 -21.33 4.03 -11.64
C LYS A 100 -21.18 3.70 -10.16
N VAL A 101 -21.15 4.72 -9.29
CA VAL A 101 -21.10 4.52 -7.84
C VAL A 101 -22.38 3.86 -7.32
N LYS A 102 -23.56 4.33 -7.76
CA LYS A 102 -24.85 3.76 -7.37
C LYS A 102 -24.98 2.30 -7.81
N ASN A 103 -24.59 1.99 -9.04
CA ASN A 103 -24.59 0.63 -9.57
C ASN A 103 -23.71 -0.30 -8.73
N TYR A 104 -22.53 0.16 -8.32
CA TYR A 104 -21.65 -0.60 -7.43
C TYR A 104 -22.24 -0.82 -6.03
N MET A 105 -22.80 0.23 -5.40
CA MET A 105 -23.45 0.11 -4.09
C MET A 105 -24.63 -0.87 -4.15
N ASN A 106 -25.44 -0.83 -5.21
CA ASN A 106 -26.56 -1.73 -5.43
C ASN A 106 -26.10 -3.18 -5.68
N LYS A 107 -25.09 -3.39 -6.55
CA LYS A 107 -24.54 -4.71 -6.86
C LYS A 107 -24.04 -5.43 -5.61
N THR A 108 -23.36 -4.70 -4.72
CA THR A 108 -22.76 -5.28 -3.51
C THR A 108 -23.75 -5.40 -2.36
N ASN A 109 -24.78 -4.56 -2.33
CA ASN A 109 -25.71 -4.39 -1.21
C ASN A 109 -24.99 -4.28 0.16
N ALA A 110 -23.76 -3.74 0.14
CA ALA A 110 -22.89 -3.71 1.30
C ALA A 110 -23.11 -2.47 2.17
N TYR A 111 -23.85 -1.47 1.68
CA TYR A 111 -24.01 -0.16 2.30
C TYR A 111 -25.48 0.16 2.52
N ARG A 112 -25.82 0.56 3.74
CA ARG A 112 -27.17 0.98 4.13
C ARG A 112 -27.17 2.46 4.46
N GLU A 113 -28.05 3.22 3.83
CA GLU A 113 -28.26 4.64 4.16
C GLU A 113 -28.84 4.78 5.57
N ILE A 114 -28.33 5.75 6.33
CA ILE A 114 -28.87 6.15 7.64
C ILE A 114 -29.92 7.23 7.40
N THR A 115 -31.19 6.82 7.32
CA THR A 115 -32.32 7.66 6.90
C THR A 115 -32.70 8.74 7.91
N SER A 116 -32.26 8.65 9.16
CA SER A 116 -32.50 9.68 10.18
C SER A 116 -31.81 11.01 9.85
N GLY A 117 -30.81 11.00 8.96
CA GLY A 117 -30.00 12.19 8.65
C GLY A 117 -29.07 12.64 9.80
N ILE A 118 -29.10 11.94 10.94
CA ILE A 118 -28.25 12.24 12.10
C ILE A 118 -26.85 11.66 11.84
N CYS A 119 -25.82 12.47 12.09
CA CYS A 119 -24.44 12.02 11.98
C CYS A 119 -24.16 10.89 12.99
N PRO A 120 -23.68 9.71 12.55
CA PRO A 120 -23.48 8.56 13.43
C PRO A 120 -22.24 8.69 14.33
N LEU A 121 -21.43 9.74 14.18
CA LEU A 121 -20.15 9.88 14.87
C LEU A 121 -20.27 9.78 16.39
N ALA A 122 -21.26 10.47 16.99
CA ALA A 122 -21.46 10.45 18.44
C ALA A 122 -21.84 9.05 18.95
N ASN A 123 -22.73 8.35 18.22
CA ASN A 123 -23.14 6.99 18.55
C ASN A 123 -21.98 5.99 18.40
N ASP A 124 -21.25 6.07 17.29
CA ASP A 124 -20.12 5.17 17.03
C ASP A 124 -18.98 5.41 18.05
N LEU A 125 -18.75 6.67 18.45
CA LEU A 125 -17.83 7.01 19.54
C LEU A 125 -18.28 6.43 20.88
N HIS A 126 -19.57 6.60 21.22
CA HIS A 126 -20.13 6.10 22.46
C HIS A 126 -19.96 4.59 22.58
N LEU A 127 -20.30 3.82 21.54
CA LEU A 127 -20.15 2.36 21.53
C LEU A 127 -18.69 1.93 21.69
N VAL A 128 -17.75 2.64 21.05
CA VAL A 128 -16.31 2.37 21.18
C VAL A 128 -15.81 2.62 22.60
N ILE A 129 -16.14 3.78 23.19
CA ILE A 129 -15.73 4.13 24.55
C ILE A 129 -16.35 3.16 25.56
N LEU A 130 -17.66 2.88 25.45
CA LEU A 130 -18.36 1.96 26.33
C LEU A 130 -17.70 0.58 26.37
N LEU A 131 -17.32 0.04 25.20
CA LEU A 131 -16.59 -1.23 25.15
C LEU A 131 -15.21 -1.13 25.82
N LEU A 132 -14.44 -0.09 25.50
CA LEU A 132 -13.08 0.06 26.04
C LEU A 132 -13.10 0.22 27.56
N ASP A 133 -14.01 1.03 28.10
CA ASP A 133 -14.18 1.25 29.54
C ASP A 133 -14.56 -0.06 30.22
N HIS A 134 -15.55 -0.79 29.70
CA HIS A 134 -15.96 -2.09 30.23
C HIS A 134 -14.83 -3.13 30.24
N LEU A 135 -14.03 -3.20 29.16
CA LEU A 135 -12.89 -4.10 29.09
C LEU A 135 -11.77 -3.69 30.07
N HIS A 136 -11.59 -2.40 30.29
CA HIS A 136 -10.58 -1.85 31.19
C HIS A 136 -10.95 -2.05 32.65
N GLU A 137 -12.18 -1.74 33.05
CA GLU A 137 -12.72 -1.96 34.40
C GLU A 137 -12.61 -3.43 34.83
N ARG A 138 -12.88 -4.36 33.88
CA ARG A 138 -12.76 -5.80 34.10
C ARG A 138 -11.33 -6.34 34.01
N LYS A 139 -10.33 -5.47 33.77
CA LYS A 139 -8.92 -5.83 33.59
C LYS A 139 -8.71 -6.86 32.46
N GLU A 140 -9.57 -6.85 31.45
CA GLU A 140 -9.39 -7.64 30.22
C GLU A 140 -8.34 -7.00 29.30
N ILE A 141 -8.14 -5.68 29.40
CA ILE A 141 -7.09 -4.91 28.74
C ILE A 141 -6.28 -4.11 29.77
N THR A 142 -5.02 -3.83 29.46
CA THR A 142 -4.12 -3.02 30.29
C THR A 142 -4.31 -1.52 30.06
N ASP A 143 -3.81 -0.68 30.97
CA ASP A 143 -3.81 0.79 30.81
C ASP A 143 -3.11 1.24 29.52
N GLU A 144 -2.03 0.56 29.14
CA GLU A 144 -1.28 0.87 27.92
C GLU A 144 -2.13 0.55 26.68
N GLN A 145 -2.78 -0.62 26.65
CA GLN A 145 -3.68 -1.02 25.56
C GLN A 145 -4.90 -0.10 25.48
N TYR A 146 -5.48 0.29 26.61
CA TYR A 146 -6.56 1.26 26.66
C TYR A 146 -6.13 2.60 26.04
N LYS A 147 -5.01 3.17 26.48
CA LYS A 147 -4.45 4.42 25.92
C LYS A 147 -4.12 4.30 24.43
N GLN A 148 -3.62 3.15 24.00
CA GLN A 148 -3.29 2.88 22.59
C GLN A 148 -4.55 2.84 21.70
N MET A 149 -5.67 2.33 22.23
CA MET A 149 -6.93 2.17 21.50
C MET A 149 -7.89 3.35 21.65
N TYR A 150 -7.72 4.19 22.68
CA TYR A 150 -8.64 5.28 23.00
C TYR A 150 -8.65 6.37 21.90
N PRO A 151 -9.81 6.76 21.35
CA PRO A 151 -9.89 7.73 20.26
C PRO A 151 -9.32 9.11 20.61
N ASN A 152 -8.60 9.74 19.68
CA ASN A 152 -8.15 11.13 19.86
C ASN A 152 -9.30 12.12 19.61
N LEU A 153 -9.92 12.58 20.69
CA LEU A 153 -11.07 13.49 20.65
C LEU A 153 -10.78 14.83 19.96
N LYS A 154 -9.51 15.28 19.87
CA LYS A 154 -9.14 16.54 19.22
C LYS A 154 -9.19 16.46 17.69
N THR A 155 -8.96 15.28 17.14
CA THR A 155 -8.89 15.04 15.69
C THR A 155 -10.04 14.19 15.17
N LEU A 156 -10.94 13.77 16.06
CA LEU A 156 -12.03 12.85 15.79
C LEU A 156 -12.94 13.37 14.67
N GLU A 157 -13.16 12.54 13.66
CA GLU A 157 -14.01 12.83 12.51
C GLU A 157 -14.66 11.54 12.00
N LEU A 158 -15.89 11.66 11.49
CA LEU A 158 -16.53 10.58 10.76
C LEU A 158 -15.71 10.23 9.51
N ALA A 159 -15.65 8.94 9.17
CA ALA A 159 -15.05 8.51 7.92
C ALA A 159 -15.82 9.07 6.71
N HIS A 160 -15.17 9.09 5.55
CA HIS A 160 -15.83 9.37 4.28
C HIS A 160 -15.39 8.35 3.23
N ILE A 161 -16.26 8.09 2.27
CA ILE A 161 -15.97 7.18 1.16
C ILE A 161 -15.71 7.97 -0.12
N TYR A 162 -14.78 7.51 -0.93
CA TYR A 162 -14.58 7.96 -2.31
C TYR A 162 -14.32 6.77 -3.22
N PHE A 163 -14.48 6.96 -4.53
CA PHE A 163 -14.39 5.88 -5.51
C PHE A 163 -13.35 6.18 -6.58
N ASN A 164 -12.40 5.26 -6.78
CA ASN A 164 -11.46 5.31 -7.91
C ASN A 164 -12.04 4.53 -9.10
N LEU A 165 -11.77 4.94 -10.34
CA LEU A 165 -12.27 4.22 -11.53
C LEU A 165 -11.37 3.04 -11.89
N LYS A 166 -11.96 1.86 -12.10
CA LYS A 166 -11.30 0.66 -12.62
C LYS A 166 -11.47 0.60 -14.14
N VAL A 167 -10.58 1.26 -14.87
CA VAL A 167 -10.62 1.33 -16.36
C VAL A 167 -9.94 0.15 -17.05
N HIS A 168 -9.23 -0.69 -16.31
CA HIS A 168 -8.52 -1.88 -16.81
C HIS A 168 -9.40 -3.13 -16.91
N LYS A 169 -10.71 -2.99 -16.70
CA LYS A 169 -11.72 -4.06 -16.82
C LYS A 169 -12.58 -3.75 -18.06
N PRO A 170 -13.18 -4.76 -18.71
CA PRO A 170 -14.00 -4.56 -19.91
C PRO A 170 -15.12 -3.52 -19.70
N GLU A 171 -15.74 -3.55 -18.52
CA GLU A 171 -16.67 -2.52 -18.06
C GLU A 171 -16.01 -1.62 -17.01
N ILE A 172 -16.11 -0.30 -17.22
CA ILE A 172 -15.61 0.69 -16.26
C ILE A 172 -16.43 0.60 -14.98
N SER A 173 -15.80 0.09 -13.92
CA SER A 173 -16.37 -0.02 -12.58
C SER A 173 -15.64 0.91 -11.60
N VAL A 174 -16.02 0.87 -10.32
CA VAL A 174 -15.42 1.68 -9.26
C VAL A 174 -14.79 0.83 -8.16
N ARG A 175 -13.82 1.42 -7.44
CA ARG A 175 -13.23 0.88 -6.22
C ARG A 175 -13.54 1.80 -5.04
N PRO A 176 -14.33 1.36 -4.04
CA PRO A 176 -14.58 2.16 -2.85
C PRO A 176 -13.33 2.24 -1.98
N ILE A 177 -13.07 3.40 -1.39
CA ILE A 177 -12.09 3.57 -0.33
C ILE A 177 -12.74 4.38 0.79
N VAL A 178 -12.76 3.80 1.99
CA VAL A 178 -13.25 4.44 3.22
C VAL A 178 -12.05 5.06 3.94
N ALA A 179 -11.96 6.38 3.89
CA ALA A 179 -10.94 7.14 4.60
C ALA A 179 -11.37 7.37 6.06
N SER A 180 -10.86 6.54 6.96
CA SER A 180 -11.23 6.47 8.38
C SER A 180 -10.08 6.83 9.35
N ILE A 181 -9.09 7.61 8.91
CA ILE A 181 -7.88 7.92 9.71
C ILE A 181 -8.18 8.54 11.09
N ASN A 182 -9.32 9.21 11.22
CA ASN A 182 -9.77 9.89 12.42
C ASN A 182 -11.05 9.29 13.01
N ALA A 183 -11.50 8.13 12.52
CA ALA A 183 -12.76 7.51 12.95
C ALA A 183 -12.62 6.88 14.34
N PRO A 184 -13.73 6.71 15.11
CA PRO A 184 -13.71 6.18 16.48
C PRO A 184 -12.94 4.86 16.63
N ALA A 185 -13.26 3.84 15.82
CA ALA A 185 -12.65 2.52 15.94
C ALA A 185 -11.27 2.37 15.24
N ARG A 186 -10.69 3.47 14.72
CA ARG A 186 -9.47 3.42 13.90
C ARG A 186 -8.25 2.90 14.66
N LEU A 187 -8.13 3.23 15.94
CA LEU A 187 -7.01 2.80 16.78
C LEU A 187 -7.17 1.35 17.22
N ILE A 188 -8.39 0.90 17.53
CA ILE A 188 -8.70 -0.53 17.75
C ILE A 188 -8.32 -1.34 16.50
N SER A 189 -8.73 -0.89 15.31
CA SER A 189 -8.36 -1.54 14.05
C SER A 189 -6.85 -1.64 13.85
N SER A 190 -6.09 -0.57 14.18
CA SER A 190 -4.63 -0.62 14.13
C SER A 190 -4.02 -1.57 15.16
N PHE A 191 -4.57 -1.60 16.37
CA PHE A 191 -4.11 -2.50 17.42
C PHE A 191 -4.32 -3.96 17.04
N LEU A 192 -5.51 -4.32 16.53
CA LEU A 192 -5.81 -5.67 16.06
C LEU A 192 -4.91 -6.09 14.89
N ASP A 193 -4.66 -5.20 13.93
CA ASP A 193 -3.72 -5.46 12.84
C ASP A 193 -2.30 -5.76 13.35
N GLN A 194 -1.77 -4.90 14.23
CA GLN A 194 -0.45 -5.10 14.85
C GLN A 194 -0.39 -6.42 15.64
N LEU A 195 -1.48 -6.81 16.28
CA LEU A 195 -1.60 -8.02 17.06
C LEU A 195 -1.72 -9.28 16.18
N ARG A 196 -2.42 -9.24 15.04
CA ARG A 196 -2.74 -10.43 14.21
C ARG A 196 -1.78 -10.66 13.06
N THR A 197 -1.36 -9.60 12.37
CA THR A 197 -0.55 -9.70 11.15
C THR A 197 0.75 -10.49 11.33
N PRO A 198 1.51 -10.37 12.44
CA PRO A 198 2.71 -11.19 12.64
C PRO A 198 2.44 -12.69 12.70
N ILE A 199 1.36 -13.11 13.38
CA ILE A 199 0.98 -14.52 13.49
C ILE A 199 0.52 -15.03 12.13
N TYR A 200 -0.34 -14.26 11.46
CA TYR A 200 -0.80 -14.59 10.11
C TYR A 200 0.40 -14.82 9.18
N ASN A 201 1.30 -13.85 9.08
CA ASN A 201 2.47 -13.93 8.20
C ASN A 201 3.39 -15.11 8.54
N TYR A 202 3.53 -15.44 9.83
CA TYR A 202 4.33 -16.59 10.25
C TYR A 202 3.72 -17.91 9.77
N VAL A 203 2.40 -18.09 9.95
CA VAL A 203 1.72 -19.35 9.63
C VAL A 203 1.47 -19.53 8.13
N THR A 204 1.43 -18.43 7.36
CA THR A 204 1.19 -18.47 5.91
C THR A 204 2.45 -18.22 5.07
N LYS A 205 3.64 -18.18 5.68
CA LYS A 205 4.90 -17.83 5.01
C LYS A 205 5.16 -18.66 3.73
N ASP A 206 4.77 -19.93 3.72
CA ASP A 206 5.06 -20.86 2.63
C ASP A 206 4.07 -20.70 1.46
N ILE A 207 2.85 -20.23 1.77
CA ILE A 207 1.72 -20.07 0.83
C ILE A 207 1.43 -18.60 0.48
N THR A 208 2.23 -17.66 0.97
CA THR A 208 2.11 -16.23 0.64
C THR A 208 3.24 -15.86 -0.32
N PHE A 209 2.91 -15.14 -1.39
CA PHE A 209 3.92 -14.53 -2.25
C PHE A 209 4.20 -13.11 -1.82
N ILE A 210 5.48 -12.73 -1.86
CA ILE A 210 5.91 -11.37 -1.50
C ILE A 210 5.83 -10.43 -2.72
N ASN A 211 6.14 -10.94 -3.91
CA ASN A 211 6.13 -10.22 -5.19
C ASN A 211 6.42 -11.21 -6.33
N SER A 212 6.49 -10.73 -7.57
CA SER A 212 6.81 -11.55 -8.75
C SER A 212 8.18 -12.24 -8.67
N ILE A 213 9.17 -11.63 -8.00
CA ILE A 213 10.52 -12.22 -7.87
C ILE A 213 10.45 -13.48 -6.99
N ASP A 214 9.67 -13.42 -5.91
CA ASP A 214 9.44 -14.57 -5.03
C ASP A 214 8.75 -15.73 -5.76
N LEU A 215 7.73 -15.42 -6.59
CA LEU A 215 7.11 -16.41 -7.48
C LEU A 215 8.14 -17.05 -8.43
N ILE A 216 8.95 -16.24 -9.13
CA ILE A 216 9.92 -16.75 -10.12
C ILE A 216 10.95 -17.65 -9.45
N ARG A 217 11.42 -17.32 -8.25
CA ARG A 217 12.32 -18.19 -7.48
C ARG A 217 11.67 -19.54 -7.18
N LYS A 218 10.43 -19.54 -6.70
CA LYS A 218 9.67 -20.78 -6.41
C LYS A 218 9.43 -21.61 -7.68
N LEU A 219 9.15 -20.98 -8.82
CA LEU A 219 9.00 -21.67 -10.11
C LEU A 219 10.33 -22.24 -10.62
N ASN A 220 11.45 -21.53 -10.46
CA ASN A 220 12.77 -22.06 -10.79
C ASN A 220 13.10 -23.29 -9.93
N GLU A 221 12.83 -23.24 -8.62
CA GLU A 221 13.01 -24.40 -7.74
C GLU A 221 12.10 -25.57 -8.13
N TYR A 222 10.86 -25.29 -8.52
CA TYR A 222 9.89 -26.29 -8.99
C TYR A 222 10.36 -26.97 -10.29
N GLN A 223 10.90 -26.20 -11.24
CA GLN A 223 11.53 -26.73 -12.45
C GLN A 223 12.79 -27.55 -12.13
N GLN A 224 13.68 -27.05 -11.27
CA GLN A 224 14.92 -27.75 -10.90
C GLN A 224 14.67 -29.11 -10.24
N LYS A 225 13.53 -29.27 -9.54
CA LYS A 225 13.08 -30.54 -8.97
C LYS A 225 12.43 -31.48 -10.00
N GLY A 226 12.27 -31.05 -11.26
CA GLY A 226 11.66 -31.84 -12.33
C GLY A 226 10.13 -31.89 -12.28
N TYR A 227 9.48 -30.99 -11.52
CA TYR A 227 8.02 -30.99 -11.40
C TYR A 227 7.32 -30.22 -12.53
N LEU A 228 8.03 -29.31 -13.20
CA LEU A 228 7.56 -28.63 -14.39
C LEU A 228 7.69 -29.56 -15.61
N THR A 229 6.55 -30.05 -16.10
CA THR A 229 6.45 -30.91 -17.27
C THR A 229 5.93 -30.14 -18.48
N SER A 230 6.01 -30.71 -19.68
CA SER A 230 5.45 -30.09 -20.89
C SER A 230 3.93 -29.92 -20.85
N THR A 231 3.23 -30.60 -19.94
CA THR A 231 1.77 -30.51 -19.76
C THR A 231 1.36 -29.70 -18.54
N THR A 232 2.30 -29.19 -17.73
CA THR A 232 1.97 -28.37 -16.57
C THR A 232 1.20 -27.12 -17.01
N LEU A 233 0.06 -26.89 -16.37
CA LEU A 233 -0.77 -25.71 -16.51
C LEU A 233 -0.53 -24.78 -15.32
N PHE A 234 -0.65 -23.49 -15.58
CA PHE A 234 -0.75 -22.47 -14.55
C PHE A 234 -2.21 -22.08 -14.36
N VAL A 235 -2.57 -21.76 -13.12
CA VAL A 235 -3.91 -21.35 -12.73
C VAL A 235 -3.79 -20.06 -11.94
N ILE A 236 -4.50 -19.04 -12.38
CA ILE A 236 -4.64 -17.78 -11.64
C ILE A 236 -6.10 -17.56 -11.34
N PHE A 237 -6.41 -17.14 -10.13
CA PHE A 237 -7.76 -16.69 -9.83
C PHE A 237 -7.78 -15.48 -8.88
N ASP A 238 -8.74 -14.59 -9.13
CA ASP A 238 -9.02 -13.38 -8.35
C ASP A 238 -10.35 -13.56 -7.63
N VAL A 239 -10.42 -13.12 -6.37
CA VAL A 239 -11.65 -13.15 -5.58
C VAL A 239 -12.42 -11.84 -5.76
N THR A 240 -13.64 -11.94 -6.29
CA THR A 240 -14.43 -10.77 -6.66
C THR A 240 -14.87 -9.99 -5.42
N ASP A 241 -14.48 -8.71 -5.35
CA ASP A 241 -14.93 -7.73 -4.35
C ASP A 241 -14.71 -8.21 -2.89
N LEU A 242 -13.62 -8.96 -2.64
CA LEU A 242 -13.31 -9.67 -1.38
C LEU A 242 -13.70 -8.89 -0.11
N TYR A 243 -13.09 -7.72 0.11
CA TYR A 243 -13.28 -6.94 1.33
C TYR A 243 -14.74 -6.52 1.58
N THR A 244 -15.51 -6.32 0.53
CA THR A 244 -16.92 -5.90 0.62
C THR A 244 -17.90 -7.08 0.67
N MET A 245 -17.48 -8.27 0.23
CA MET A 245 -18.34 -9.43 0.09
C MET A 245 -18.22 -10.45 1.23
N ILE A 246 -17.17 -10.39 2.04
CA ILE A 246 -17.03 -11.29 3.20
C ILE A 246 -18.19 -11.06 4.20
N PRO A 247 -18.89 -12.12 4.64
CA PRO A 247 -19.91 -12.01 5.67
C PRO A 247 -19.26 -11.71 7.03
N ARG A 248 -19.87 -10.81 7.81
CA ARG A 248 -19.29 -10.38 9.11
C ARG A 248 -19.21 -11.53 10.10
N ASP A 249 -20.30 -12.27 10.25
CA ASP A 249 -20.37 -13.37 11.21
C ASP A 249 -19.38 -14.48 10.83
N GLY A 250 -19.29 -14.80 9.53
CA GLY A 250 -18.29 -15.75 9.02
C GLY A 250 -16.85 -15.28 9.25
N ALA A 251 -16.55 -14.00 9.03
CA ALA A 251 -15.23 -13.44 9.30
C ALA A 251 -14.85 -13.49 10.78
N ILE A 252 -15.80 -13.18 11.66
CA ILE A 252 -15.59 -13.24 13.11
C ILE A 252 -15.43 -14.70 13.58
N ALA A 253 -16.18 -15.63 13.01
CA ALA A 253 -16.02 -17.06 13.28
C ALA A 253 -14.63 -17.57 12.85
N ALA A 254 -14.20 -17.23 11.63
CA ALA A 254 -12.87 -17.57 11.12
C ALA A 254 -11.75 -16.98 12.00
N LEU A 255 -11.90 -15.71 12.41
CA LEU A 255 -10.97 -15.07 13.33
C LEU A 255 -10.92 -15.78 14.68
N ARG A 256 -12.07 -16.19 15.22
CA ARG A 256 -12.17 -16.92 16.49
C ARG A 256 -11.44 -18.25 16.41
N GLN A 257 -11.69 -19.05 15.37
CA GLN A 257 -11.02 -20.32 15.15
C GLN A 257 -9.51 -20.13 14.99
N PHE A 258 -9.10 -19.14 14.18
CA PHE A 258 -7.70 -18.79 13.99
C PHE A 258 -7.03 -18.41 15.33
N CYS A 259 -7.66 -17.55 16.12
CA CYS A 259 -7.12 -17.15 17.41
C CYS A 259 -7.07 -18.30 18.41
N GLN A 260 -8.08 -19.18 18.46
CA GLN A 260 -8.05 -20.37 19.31
C GLN A 260 -6.90 -21.30 18.94
N LYS A 261 -6.72 -21.58 17.64
CA LYS A 261 -5.67 -22.46 17.12
C LYS A 261 -4.25 -22.01 17.50
N TYR A 262 -4.00 -20.71 17.51
CA TYR A 262 -2.68 -20.15 17.80
C TYR A 262 -2.56 -19.49 19.18
N SER A 263 -3.54 -19.72 20.06
CA SER A 263 -3.50 -19.21 21.43
C SER A 263 -2.65 -20.08 22.34
N VAL A 264 -2.10 -19.44 23.38
CA VAL A 264 -1.48 -20.13 24.52
C VAL A 264 -2.39 -19.89 25.72
N ASN A 265 -2.94 -20.97 26.29
CA ASN A 265 -3.91 -20.91 27.40
C ASN A 265 -5.13 -20.01 27.09
N GLY A 266 -5.65 -20.06 25.86
CA GLY A 266 -6.79 -19.27 25.42
C GLY A 266 -6.51 -17.77 25.28
N LYS A 267 -5.24 -17.38 25.24
CA LYS A 267 -4.79 -15.99 25.09
C LYS A 267 -3.85 -15.82 23.92
N ILE A 268 -3.83 -14.61 23.37
CA ILE A 268 -2.75 -14.17 22.49
C ILE A 268 -2.09 -12.94 23.08
N GLY A 269 -0.79 -13.05 23.36
CA GLY A 269 -0.14 -12.13 24.29
C GLY A 269 -0.83 -12.22 25.64
N ASN A 270 -1.30 -11.07 26.13
CA ASN A 270 -2.05 -10.97 27.39
C ASN A 270 -3.59 -10.97 27.20
N LEU A 271 -4.11 -10.95 25.97
CA LEU A 271 -5.54 -10.83 25.70
C LEU A 271 -6.21 -12.19 25.52
N LYS A 272 -7.39 -12.37 26.14
CA LYS A 272 -8.25 -13.53 25.87
C LYS A 272 -8.78 -13.46 24.44
N VAL A 273 -8.99 -14.63 23.83
CA VAL A 273 -9.61 -14.70 22.49
C VAL A 273 -10.94 -13.95 22.45
N GLU A 274 -11.78 -14.07 23.48
CA GLU A 274 -13.07 -13.38 23.52
C GLU A 274 -12.94 -11.85 23.49
N THR A 275 -11.95 -11.30 24.18
CA THR A 275 -11.66 -9.86 24.16
C THR A 275 -11.28 -9.40 22.75
N ILE A 276 -10.47 -10.20 22.03
CA ILE A 276 -10.10 -9.92 20.63
C ILE A 276 -11.34 -9.92 19.74
N ILE A 277 -12.26 -10.88 19.94
CA ILE A 277 -13.50 -10.95 19.16
C ILE A 277 -14.41 -9.76 19.41
N LYS A 278 -14.60 -9.34 20.68
CA LYS A 278 -15.37 -8.12 21.00
C LYS A 278 -14.80 -6.87 20.32
N LEU A 279 -13.47 -6.72 20.35
CA LEU A 279 -12.78 -5.62 19.68
C LEU A 279 -12.92 -5.68 18.15
N ALA A 280 -12.89 -6.89 17.57
CA ALA A 280 -13.10 -7.07 16.13
C ALA A 280 -14.54 -6.73 15.72
N SER A 281 -15.53 -7.17 16.49
CA SER A 281 -16.95 -6.88 16.24
C SER A 281 -17.22 -5.38 16.26
N ILE A 282 -16.73 -4.64 17.27
CA ILE A 282 -16.97 -3.20 17.32
C ILE A 282 -16.37 -2.45 16.12
N VAL A 283 -15.22 -2.91 15.61
CA VAL A 283 -14.60 -2.33 14.40
C VAL A 283 -15.49 -2.51 13.19
N LEU A 284 -16.18 -3.65 13.06
CA LEU A 284 -17.11 -3.92 11.94
C LEU A 284 -18.46 -3.22 12.12
N ASP A 285 -18.96 -3.12 13.35
CA ASP A 285 -20.27 -2.53 13.65
C ASP A 285 -20.30 -1.01 13.50
N THR A 286 -19.15 -0.37 13.72
CA THR A 286 -18.99 1.10 13.67
C THR A 286 -18.40 1.61 12.35
N ILE A 287 -18.49 0.82 11.27
CA ILE A 287 -18.10 1.27 9.92
C ILE A 287 -19.20 2.18 9.35
N SER A 288 -19.23 3.42 9.81
CA SER A 288 -20.10 4.46 9.28
C SER A 288 -19.29 5.56 8.57
N PHE A 289 -19.85 6.12 7.51
CA PHE A 289 -19.16 7.13 6.71
C PHE A 289 -20.13 8.10 6.02
N ALA A 290 -19.59 9.26 5.62
CA ALA A 290 -20.28 10.24 4.79
C ALA A 290 -20.04 10.02 3.29
N TYR A 291 -21.08 10.18 2.49
CA TYR A 291 -21.03 10.26 1.04
C TYR A 291 -22.11 11.22 0.52
N LYS A 292 -21.74 12.20 -0.33
CA LYS A 292 -22.65 13.18 -0.95
C LYS A 292 -23.76 13.70 -0.03
N ASN A 293 -23.37 14.28 1.11
CA ASN A 293 -24.27 14.86 2.13
C ASN A 293 -25.21 13.87 2.83
N LYS A 294 -25.01 12.56 2.65
CA LYS A 294 -25.71 11.50 3.34
C LYS A 294 -24.76 10.66 4.20
N TYR A 295 -25.33 9.96 5.17
CA TYR A 295 -24.60 9.03 6.03
C TYR A 295 -24.97 7.60 5.69
N TYR A 296 -23.98 6.73 5.73
CA TYR A 296 -24.13 5.32 5.44
C TYR A 296 -23.44 4.50 6.52
N ARG A 297 -23.94 3.28 6.72
CA ARG A 297 -23.25 2.23 7.47
C ARG A 297 -22.96 1.09 6.51
N GLN A 298 -21.71 0.64 6.48
CA GLN A 298 -21.40 -0.64 5.84
C GLN A 298 -22.03 -1.74 6.70
N ILE A 299 -22.68 -2.71 6.07
CA ILE A 299 -23.37 -3.84 6.74
C ILE A 299 -22.82 -5.20 6.30
N LYS A 300 -22.06 -5.25 5.20
CA LYS A 300 -21.38 -6.44 4.69
C LYS A 300 -19.90 -6.14 4.44
N GLY A 301 -19.03 -7.11 4.72
CA GLY A 301 -17.59 -6.95 4.62
C GLY A 301 -17.02 -5.94 5.62
N GLY A 302 -15.76 -5.59 5.40
CA GLY A 302 -15.03 -4.55 6.11
C GLY A 302 -14.70 -3.35 5.22
N ALA A 303 -14.36 -2.23 5.85
CA ALA A 303 -14.04 -1.00 5.14
C ALA A 303 -12.70 -1.14 4.41
N MET A 304 -12.70 -0.96 3.08
CA MET A 304 -11.48 -0.84 2.29
C MET A 304 -10.73 0.42 2.72
N GLY A 305 -9.64 0.27 3.47
CA GLY A 305 -8.90 1.39 4.10
C GLY A 305 -8.76 1.27 5.63
N SER A 306 -9.49 0.34 6.26
CA SER A 306 -9.29 -0.06 7.65
C SER A 306 -8.11 -1.05 7.76
N PRO A 307 -7.11 -0.82 8.63
CA PRO A 307 -5.96 -1.73 8.80
C PRO A 307 -6.37 -3.19 9.06
N PHE A 308 -7.28 -3.39 10.01
CA PHE A 308 -7.72 -4.71 10.45
C PHE A 308 -8.49 -5.49 9.36
N THR A 309 -9.23 -4.80 8.49
CA THR A 309 -10.04 -5.46 7.46
C THR A 309 -9.19 -6.36 6.55
N MET A 310 -7.94 -5.96 6.30
CA MET A 310 -7.03 -6.72 5.44
C MET A 310 -6.66 -8.07 6.06
N VAL A 311 -6.17 -8.06 7.31
CA VAL A 311 -5.80 -9.30 8.00
C VAL A 311 -7.02 -10.18 8.27
N LEU A 312 -8.18 -9.59 8.54
CA LEU A 312 -9.43 -10.33 8.73
C LEU A 312 -9.85 -11.07 7.44
N ALA A 313 -9.83 -10.39 6.30
CA ALA A 313 -10.12 -11.01 5.01
C ALA A 313 -9.14 -12.13 4.67
N ASN A 314 -7.86 -11.92 4.98
CA ASN A 314 -6.82 -12.93 4.77
C ASN A 314 -6.99 -14.17 5.65
N ILE A 315 -7.45 -14.01 6.90
CA ILE A 315 -7.77 -15.13 7.79
C ILE A 315 -8.98 -15.91 7.27
N TYR A 316 -10.03 -15.19 6.83
CA TYR A 316 -11.21 -15.80 6.24
C TYR A 316 -10.86 -16.63 5.00
N MET A 317 -10.07 -16.05 4.09
CA MET A 317 -9.56 -16.74 2.90
C MET A 317 -8.72 -17.96 3.26
N LEU A 318 -7.83 -17.85 4.25
CA LEU A 318 -7.00 -18.97 4.68
C LEU A 318 -7.82 -20.21 5.07
N GLU A 319 -8.98 -20.02 5.72
CA GLU A 319 -9.88 -21.12 6.08
C GLU A 319 -10.51 -21.77 4.84
N TRP A 320 -11.02 -20.95 3.92
CA TRP A 320 -11.60 -21.44 2.66
C TRP A 320 -10.57 -22.14 1.76
N GLU A 321 -9.34 -21.64 1.71
CA GLU A 321 -8.25 -22.13 0.84
C GLU A 321 -7.65 -23.46 1.29
N GLN A 322 -7.98 -23.95 2.49
CA GLN A 322 -7.33 -25.14 3.07
C GLN A 322 -7.37 -26.37 2.16
N LYS A 323 -8.50 -26.61 1.48
CA LYS A 323 -8.63 -27.76 0.56
C LYS A 323 -7.67 -27.66 -0.62
N LEU A 324 -7.54 -26.47 -1.21
CA LEU A 324 -6.60 -26.21 -2.31
C LEU A 324 -5.16 -26.34 -1.84
N ILE A 325 -4.82 -25.74 -0.70
CA ILE A 325 -3.46 -25.81 -0.14
C ILE A 325 -3.05 -27.26 0.13
N GLN A 326 -3.94 -28.06 0.74
CA GLN A 326 -3.69 -29.47 1.01
C GLN A 326 -3.55 -30.31 -0.26
N HIS A 327 -4.37 -30.02 -1.28
CA HIS A 327 -4.23 -30.64 -2.59
C HIS A 327 -2.84 -30.37 -3.18
N GLN A 328 -2.43 -29.09 -3.25
CA GLN A 328 -1.15 -28.70 -3.84
C GLN A 328 0.03 -29.33 -3.13
N ASN A 329 0.02 -29.32 -1.78
CA ASN A 329 1.06 -29.96 -0.99
C ASN A 329 1.18 -31.46 -1.27
N ARG A 330 0.05 -32.18 -1.44
CA ARG A 330 0.05 -33.62 -1.76
C ARG A 330 0.65 -33.93 -3.12
N HIS A 331 0.45 -33.03 -4.09
CA HIS A 331 0.88 -33.22 -5.47
C HIS A 331 2.21 -32.52 -5.80
N HIS A 332 2.89 -31.95 -4.78
CA HIS A 332 4.11 -31.16 -4.92
C HIS A 332 3.96 -29.92 -5.83
N GLU A 333 2.72 -29.45 -6.00
CA GLU A 333 2.39 -28.29 -6.80
C GLU A 333 2.53 -27.00 -6.00
N ILE A 334 2.71 -25.87 -6.69
CA ILE A 334 2.77 -24.55 -6.08
C ILE A 334 1.36 -24.09 -5.74
N TYR A 335 1.23 -23.51 -4.54
CA TYR A 335 0.15 -22.63 -4.15
C TYR A 335 0.75 -21.34 -3.61
N GLY A 336 0.29 -20.19 -4.08
CA GLY A 336 0.65 -18.93 -3.45
C GLY A 336 -0.38 -17.82 -3.67
N ARG A 337 -0.59 -17.04 -2.62
CA ARG A 337 -1.47 -15.87 -2.65
C ARG A 337 -0.70 -14.58 -2.45
N TYR A 338 -1.03 -13.58 -3.27
CA TYR A 338 -0.65 -12.18 -3.09
C TYR A 338 -1.92 -11.36 -2.90
N ILE A 339 -2.28 -11.11 -1.64
CA ILE A 339 -3.51 -10.39 -1.27
C ILE A 339 -4.74 -11.06 -1.92
N ASP A 340 -5.34 -10.48 -2.96
CA ASP A 340 -6.57 -10.99 -3.59
C ASP A 340 -6.27 -11.96 -4.76
N ASP A 341 -5.03 -11.99 -5.25
CA ASP A 341 -4.60 -12.76 -6.42
C ASP A 341 -3.94 -14.09 -6.01
N VAL A 342 -4.49 -15.22 -6.44
CA VAL A 342 -3.92 -16.57 -6.20
C VAL A 342 -3.27 -17.11 -7.47
N PHE A 343 -2.17 -17.82 -7.30
CA PHE A 343 -1.47 -18.54 -8.35
C PHE A 343 -1.18 -19.98 -7.92
N MET A 344 -1.37 -20.91 -8.86
CA MET A 344 -1.17 -22.34 -8.67
C MET A 344 -0.54 -22.96 -9.92
N THR A 345 0.25 -24.02 -9.73
CA THR A 345 0.64 -24.94 -10.81
C THR A 345 -0.22 -26.19 -10.76
N THR A 346 -0.39 -26.89 -11.88
CA THR A 346 -1.06 -28.19 -11.88
C THR A 346 -0.62 -29.05 -13.06
N ASN A 347 -0.35 -30.32 -12.81
CA ASN A 347 -0.22 -31.36 -13.83
C ASN A 347 -1.53 -32.12 -14.11
N LEU A 348 -2.65 -31.70 -13.52
CA LEU A 348 -3.97 -32.26 -13.84
C LEU A 348 -4.43 -31.86 -15.24
N SER A 349 -5.39 -32.62 -15.79
CA SER A 349 -6.13 -32.20 -16.96
C SER A 349 -6.89 -30.90 -16.68
N LYS A 350 -7.19 -30.14 -17.73
CA LYS A 350 -7.99 -28.90 -17.60
C LYS A 350 -9.37 -29.17 -16.99
N GLU A 351 -9.98 -30.31 -17.25
CA GLU A 351 -11.30 -30.68 -16.70
C GLU A 351 -11.23 -30.97 -15.20
N ASP A 352 -10.21 -31.69 -14.75
CA ASP A 352 -10.05 -32.05 -13.33
C ASP A 352 -9.78 -30.84 -12.46
N ILE A 353 -8.94 -29.90 -12.93
CA ILE A 353 -8.68 -28.66 -12.19
C ILE A 353 -9.93 -27.77 -12.13
N LEU A 354 -10.74 -27.71 -13.20
CA LEU A 354 -12.01 -26.99 -13.20
C LEU A 354 -12.96 -27.56 -12.14
N LYS A 355 -13.07 -28.89 -12.09
CA LYS A 355 -13.88 -29.57 -11.09
C LYS A 355 -13.42 -29.26 -9.66
N LEU A 356 -12.11 -29.29 -9.39
CA LEU A 356 -11.54 -28.95 -8.09
C LEU A 356 -11.87 -27.50 -7.69
N LEU A 357 -11.73 -26.55 -8.61
CA LEU A 357 -12.07 -25.14 -8.36
C LEU A 357 -13.56 -24.97 -8.08
N ASP A 358 -14.44 -25.59 -8.89
CA ASP A 358 -15.89 -25.53 -8.70
C ASP A 358 -16.33 -26.13 -7.35
N GLU A 359 -15.77 -27.27 -6.98
CA GLU A 359 -16.03 -27.90 -5.67
C GLU A 359 -15.58 -27.01 -4.51
N THR A 360 -14.46 -26.30 -4.67
CA THR A 360 -13.95 -25.37 -3.65
C THR A 360 -14.86 -24.15 -3.52
N VAL A 361 -15.28 -23.54 -4.64
CA VAL A 361 -16.19 -22.38 -4.63
C VAL A 361 -17.53 -22.72 -3.98
N ARG A 362 -18.07 -23.92 -4.20
CA ARG A 362 -19.33 -24.37 -3.58
C ARG A 362 -19.28 -24.47 -2.06
N THR A 363 -18.10 -24.48 -1.44
CA THR A 363 -17.98 -24.54 0.03
C THR A 363 -18.38 -23.24 0.71
N ASP A 364 -18.36 -22.10 0.02
CA ASP A 364 -18.79 -20.81 0.57
C ASP A 364 -19.52 -19.97 -0.50
N PRO A 365 -20.84 -19.74 -0.34
CA PRO A 365 -21.62 -18.96 -1.30
C PRO A 365 -21.23 -17.47 -1.37
N ASN A 366 -20.42 -16.97 -0.42
CA ASN A 366 -19.95 -15.60 -0.40
C ASN A 366 -18.68 -15.38 -1.23
N ILE A 367 -17.98 -16.46 -1.58
CA ILE A 367 -16.75 -16.40 -2.38
C ILE A 367 -17.11 -16.63 -3.84
N LYS A 368 -16.69 -15.69 -4.69
CA LYS A 368 -16.79 -15.79 -6.14
C LYS A 368 -15.41 -15.56 -6.72
N ILE A 369 -14.95 -16.50 -7.54
CA ILE A 369 -13.66 -16.42 -8.20
C ILE A 369 -13.83 -16.19 -9.69
N THR A 370 -12.90 -15.45 -10.28
CA THR A 370 -12.67 -15.44 -11.73
C THR A 370 -11.30 -16.02 -11.97
N PHE A 371 -11.18 -17.04 -12.81
CA PHE A 371 -9.94 -17.77 -13.01
C PHE A 371 -9.52 -17.82 -14.48
N THR A 372 -8.25 -18.08 -14.72
CA THR A 372 -7.67 -18.36 -16.03
C THR A 372 -6.69 -19.52 -15.89
N ILE A 373 -6.75 -20.47 -16.81
CA ILE A 373 -5.93 -21.69 -16.81
C ILE A 373 -5.24 -21.77 -18.17
N ASN A 374 -3.91 -21.70 -18.17
CA ASN A 374 -3.12 -21.74 -19.40
C ASN A 374 -1.66 -22.12 -19.11
N GLN A 375 -0.89 -22.44 -20.14
CA GLN A 375 0.56 -22.63 -20.04
C GLN A 375 1.33 -21.30 -20.02
N ALA A 376 0.70 -20.21 -20.43
CA ALA A 376 1.23 -18.85 -20.34
C ALA A 376 0.21 -17.92 -19.68
N LEU A 377 0.56 -17.30 -18.57
CA LEU A 377 -0.34 -16.41 -17.81
C LEU A 377 0.40 -15.21 -17.19
N GLU A 378 -0.30 -14.10 -17.05
CA GLU A 378 0.14 -12.92 -16.33
C GLU A 378 -0.15 -13.00 -14.82
N TYR A 379 0.88 -12.91 -13.98
CA TYR A 379 0.74 -12.79 -12.53
C TYR A 379 1.57 -11.64 -11.98
N LEU A 380 0.92 -10.72 -11.24
CA LEU A 380 1.52 -9.48 -10.73
C LEU A 380 2.16 -8.63 -11.85
N ASP A 381 3.49 -8.63 -11.90
CA ASP A 381 4.32 -7.84 -12.82
C ASP A 381 5.06 -8.72 -13.86
N ALA A 382 4.75 -10.02 -13.92
CA ALA A 382 5.42 -10.99 -14.78
C ALA A 382 4.42 -11.81 -15.62
N ILE A 383 4.85 -12.21 -16.82
CA ILE A 383 4.24 -13.30 -17.58
C ILE A 383 5.07 -14.55 -17.28
N VAL A 384 4.41 -15.64 -16.89
CA VAL A 384 5.04 -16.95 -16.69
C VAL A 384 4.55 -17.89 -17.78
N GLU A 385 5.49 -18.53 -18.48
CA GLU A 385 5.25 -19.40 -19.62
C GLU A 385 5.95 -20.74 -19.41
N ASN A 386 5.22 -21.83 -19.65
CA ASN A 386 5.76 -23.17 -19.74
C ASN A 386 6.07 -23.48 -21.21
N ASN A 387 7.34 -23.31 -21.59
CA ASN A 387 7.84 -23.63 -22.91
C ASN A 387 8.34 -25.09 -22.94
N ASN A 388 7.40 -26.03 -23.04
CA ASN A 388 7.68 -27.48 -23.13
C ASN A 388 8.51 -28.04 -21.96
N GLY A 389 8.17 -27.66 -20.73
CA GLY A 389 8.88 -28.08 -19.51
C GLY A 389 10.01 -27.13 -19.11
N GLN A 390 10.23 -26.04 -19.86
CA GLN A 390 11.14 -24.96 -19.50
C GLN A 390 10.37 -23.69 -19.18
N LEU A 391 10.64 -23.12 -18.02
CA LEU A 391 10.09 -21.87 -17.56
C LEU A 391 10.70 -20.72 -18.36
N ARG A 392 9.84 -19.94 -19.01
CA ARG A 392 10.17 -18.63 -19.56
C ARG A 392 9.39 -17.57 -18.81
N THR A 393 10.05 -16.48 -18.46
CA THR A 393 9.41 -15.36 -17.77
C THR A 393 9.76 -14.05 -18.45
N THR A 394 8.77 -13.16 -18.55
CA THR A 394 8.93 -11.82 -19.12
C THR A 394 8.15 -10.79 -18.30
N ILE A 395 8.32 -9.50 -18.58
CA ILE A 395 7.56 -8.46 -17.88
C ILE A 395 6.15 -8.37 -18.42
N TYR A 396 5.18 -8.35 -17.49
CA TYR A 396 3.82 -7.98 -17.81
C TYR A 396 3.61 -6.48 -17.67
N HIS A 397 3.18 -5.84 -18.76
CA HIS A 397 2.68 -4.47 -18.76
C HIS A 397 1.16 -4.51 -18.89
N LYS A 398 0.46 -3.97 -17.89
CA LYS A 398 -1.02 -3.94 -17.88
C LYS A 398 -1.53 -3.15 -19.09
N SER A 399 -2.67 -3.52 -19.66
CA SER A 399 -3.27 -2.81 -20.80
C SER A 399 -3.53 -1.32 -20.54
N ALA A 400 -3.88 -0.96 -19.29
CA ALA A 400 -4.07 0.42 -18.86
C ALA A 400 -2.77 1.13 -18.42
N TRP A 401 -1.63 0.46 -18.54
CA TRP A 401 -0.33 1.06 -18.29
C TRP A 401 0.03 1.93 -19.49
N GLU A 402 0.19 3.22 -19.24
CA GLU A 402 0.73 4.15 -20.21
C GLU A 402 2.22 4.37 -19.93
N PRO A 403 3.04 4.62 -20.95
CA PRO A 403 4.48 4.86 -20.80
C PRO A 403 4.78 6.23 -20.16
N HIS A 404 3.92 6.73 -19.28
CA HIS A 404 4.12 7.97 -18.55
C HIS A 404 4.90 7.70 -17.26
N ILE A 405 6.20 7.92 -17.36
CA ILE A 405 7.09 8.00 -16.20
C ILE A 405 7.25 9.47 -15.80
N LEU A 406 8.14 9.72 -14.83
CA LEU A 406 8.43 11.09 -14.43
C LEU A 406 9.06 11.86 -15.60
N PRO A 407 8.44 12.94 -16.13
CA PRO A 407 9.02 13.71 -17.23
C PRO A 407 10.37 14.31 -16.85
N TYR A 408 11.32 14.34 -17.79
CA TYR A 408 12.66 14.84 -17.53
C TYR A 408 12.71 16.34 -17.18
N GLU A 409 11.70 17.09 -17.63
CA GLU A 409 11.51 18.52 -17.35
C GLU A 409 10.92 18.77 -15.96
N SER A 410 10.46 17.72 -15.29
CA SER A 410 9.88 17.83 -13.96
C SER A 410 10.91 18.35 -12.96
N ASP A 411 10.42 19.03 -11.94
CA ASP A 411 11.25 19.65 -10.91
C ASP A 411 11.68 18.65 -9.82
N HIS A 412 12.28 17.55 -10.25
CA HIS A 412 12.83 16.52 -9.37
C HIS A 412 14.35 16.49 -9.48
N PRO A 413 15.05 16.05 -8.42
CA PRO A 413 16.50 15.87 -8.49
C PRO A 413 16.91 14.96 -9.66
N ARG A 414 18.05 15.26 -10.30
CA ARG A 414 18.56 14.43 -11.43
C ARG A 414 18.87 12.98 -11.03
N HIS A 415 19.22 12.74 -9.77
CA HIS A 415 19.42 11.37 -9.30
C HIS A 415 18.11 10.55 -9.24
N ILE A 416 16.94 11.18 -9.10
CA ILE A 416 15.63 10.49 -9.18
C ILE A 416 15.40 10.02 -10.63
N HIS A 417 15.69 10.88 -11.60
CA HIS A 417 15.62 10.54 -13.03
C HIS A 417 16.57 9.39 -13.39
N ALA A 418 17.82 9.42 -12.89
CA ALA A 418 18.78 8.33 -13.08
C ALA A 418 18.33 7.03 -12.42
N ASN A 419 17.73 7.12 -11.22
CA ASN A 419 17.21 5.96 -10.50
C ASN A 419 16.05 5.29 -11.25
N ILE A 420 15.21 6.04 -11.98
CA ILE A 420 14.15 5.44 -12.80
C ILE A 420 14.74 4.45 -13.81
N ILE A 421 15.76 4.88 -14.57
CA ILE A 421 16.47 4.04 -15.53
C ILE A 421 17.03 2.79 -14.83
N TYR A 422 17.77 2.99 -13.74
CA TYR A 422 18.35 1.87 -12.97
C TYR A 422 17.27 0.88 -12.49
N THR A 423 16.16 1.37 -11.92
CA THR A 423 15.10 0.50 -11.40
C THR A 423 14.35 -0.25 -12.50
N MET A 424 14.16 0.35 -13.68
CA MET A 424 13.55 -0.33 -14.82
C MET A 424 14.45 -1.46 -15.33
N LEU A 425 15.75 -1.23 -15.46
CA LEU A 425 16.72 -2.27 -15.87
C LEU A 425 16.86 -3.39 -14.83
N VAL A 426 16.90 -3.04 -13.53
CA VAL A 426 16.91 -4.05 -12.46
C VAL A 426 15.63 -4.88 -12.47
N ARG A 427 14.47 -4.27 -12.73
CA ARG A 427 13.20 -5.00 -12.87
C ARG A 427 13.26 -5.95 -14.06
N ALA A 428 13.73 -5.48 -15.22
CA ALA A 428 13.90 -6.29 -16.42
C ALA A 428 14.81 -7.51 -16.17
N ALA A 429 16.01 -7.27 -15.65
CA ALA A 429 16.99 -8.33 -15.37
C ALA A 429 16.57 -9.30 -14.24
N ARG A 430 15.49 -9.01 -13.51
CA ARG A 430 14.94 -9.90 -12.49
C ARG A 430 13.74 -10.71 -12.96
N LEU A 431 13.07 -10.29 -14.02
CA LEU A 431 11.82 -10.85 -14.48
C LEU A 431 11.95 -11.52 -15.86
N CYS A 432 12.87 -11.06 -16.71
CA CYS A 432 13.14 -11.68 -18.00
C CYS A 432 14.12 -12.86 -17.82
N SER A 433 13.72 -14.07 -18.21
CA SER A 433 14.56 -15.27 -18.07
C SER A 433 15.60 -15.42 -19.19
N THR A 434 15.42 -14.74 -20.33
CA THR A 434 16.31 -14.80 -21.50
C THR A 434 16.95 -13.45 -21.78
N VAL A 435 18.10 -13.46 -22.48
CA VAL A 435 18.81 -12.23 -22.84
C VAL A 435 18.04 -11.42 -23.88
N GLU A 436 17.34 -12.10 -24.79
CA GLU A 436 16.51 -11.49 -25.81
C GLU A 436 15.31 -10.76 -25.19
N ASP A 437 14.61 -11.41 -24.25
CA ASP A 437 13.46 -10.79 -23.57
C ASP A 437 13.89 -9.60 -22.70
N PHE A 438 15.08 -9.67 -22.09
CA PHE A 438 15.67 -8.55 -21.37
C PHE A 438 16.02 -7.39 -22.31
N ASP A 439 16.62 -7.68 -23.46
CA ASP A 439 17.02 -6.64 -24.41
C ASP A 439 15.81 -5.93 -25.01
N MET A 440 14.75 -6.68 -25.32
CA MET A 440 13.47 -6.11 -25.75
C MET A 440 12.87 -5.16 -24.71
N GLU A 441 12.89 -5.53 -23.43
CA GLU A 441 12.43 -4.64 -22.36
C GLU A 441 13.36 -3.43 -22.16
N ARG A 442 14.68 -3.59 -22.33
CA ARG A 442 15.64 -2.48 -22.30
C ARG A 442 15.33 -1.47 -23.41
N LEU A 443 15.10 -1.94 -24.63
CA LEU A 443 14.74 -1.09 -25.77
C LEU A 443 13.39 -0.39 -25.53
N SER A 444 12.40 -1.10 -24.99
CA SER A 444 11.13 -0.51 -24.56
C SER A 444 11.34 0.60 -23.53
N THR A 445 12.19 0.36 -22.52
CA THR A 445 12.60 1.33 -21.50
C THR A 445 13.23 2.58 -22.11
N GLU A 446 14.11 2.43 -23.09
CA GLU A 446 14.71 3.55 -23.82
C GLU A 446 13.67 4.40 -24.54
N MET A 447 12.73 3.75 -25.24
CA MET A 447 11.64 4.45 -25.92
C MET A 447 10.74 5.22 -24.95
N ILE A 448 10.40 4.61 -23.81
CA ILE A 448 9.64 5.27 -22.74
C ILE A 448 10.38 6.51 -22.25
N LEU A 449 11.68 6.42 -21.99
CA LEU A 449 12.50 7.54 -21.53
C LEU A 449 12.52 8.69 -22.56
N LEU A 450 12.71 8.36 -23.84
CA LEU A 450 12.71 9.34 -24.93
C LEU A 450 11.38 10.09 -25.04
N VAL A 451 10.25 9.36 -24.99
CA VAL A 451 8.90 9.96 -25.05
C VAL A 451 8.63 10.87 -23.83
N ASN A 452 9.30 10.64 -22.70
CA ASN A 452 9.21 11.48 -21.50
C ASN A 452 10.29 12.59 -21.45
N GLY A 453 10.96 12.87 -22.57
CA GLY A 453 11.89 13.99 -22.74
C GLY A 453 13.29 13.77 -22.17
N TYR A 454 13.68 12.53 -21.86
CA TYR A 454 15.03 12.26 -21.35
C TYR A 454 16.06 12.43 -22.48
N PRO A 455 17.17 13.16 -22.25
CA PRO A 455 18.19 13.35 -23.28
C PRO A 455 18.86 12.02 -23.65
N PRO A 456 19.09 11.73 -24.96
CA PRO A 456 19.73 10.47 -25.38
C PRO A 456 21.07 10.19 -24.70
N LYS A 457 21.92 11.22 -24.53
CA LYS A 457 23.19 11.10 -23.81
C LYS A 457 23.01 10.70 -22.34
N PHE A 458 21.96 11.20 -21.68
CA PHE A 458 21.65 10.86 -20.30
C PHE A 458 21.20 9.40 -20.20
N ILE A 459 20.34 8.96 -21.12
CA ILE A 459 19.86 7.57 -21.22
C ILE A 459 21.05 6.61 -21.41
N GLN A 460 21.84 6.81 -22.47
CA GLN A 460 22.97 5.96 -22.82
C GLN A 460 24.00 5.87 -21.67
N GLN A 461 24.32 7.00 -21.05
CA GLN A 461 25.26 7.02 -19.93
C GLN A 461 24.76 6.17 -18.75
N HIS A 462 23.48 6.28 -18.40
CA HIS A 462 22.93 5.55 -17.25
C HIS A 462 22.67 4.07 -17.53
N ILE A 463 22.37 3.69 -18.77
CA ILE A 463 22.32 2.29 -19.21
C ILE A 463 23.73 1.68 -19.17
N LYS A 464 24.72 2.36 -19.74
CA LYS A 464 26.13 1.92 -19.66
C LYS A 464 26.57 1.72 -18.21
N ASN A 465 26.25 2.68 -17.34
CA ASN A 465 26.59 2.59 -15.92
C ASN A 465 25.96 1.36 -15.25
N PHE A 466 24.73 0.96 -15.62
CA PHE A 466 24.11 -0.25 -15.10
C PHE A 466 24.92 -1.49 -15.44
N PHE A 467 25.30 -1.69 -16.70
CA PHE A 467 26.10 -2.86 -17.11
C PHE A 467 27.50 -2.86 -16.51
N ILE A 468 28.17 -1.71 -16.41
CA ILE A 468 29.46 -1.59 -15.73
C ILE A 468 29.35 -1.96 -14.25
N GLN A 469 28.31 -1.48 -13.55
CA GLN A 469 28.10 -1.75 -12.12
C GLN A 469 27.83 -3.23 -11.80
N HIS A 470 27.48 -4.02 -12.82
CA HIS A 470 27.14 -5.43 -12.69
C HIS A 470 28.09 -6.35 -13.48
N ASP A 471 29.24 -5.84 -13.93
CA ASP A 471 30.24 -6.58 -14.71
C ASP A 471 29.65 -7.30 -15.94
N ALA A 472 28.58 -6.73 -16.53
CA ALA A 472 27.73 -7.36 -17.53
C ALA A 472 27.81 -6.67 -18.90
N MET A 473 28.95 -6.05 -19.23
CA MET A 473 29.11 -5.30 -20.49
C MET A 473 28.87 -6.16 -21.75
N LYS A 474 29.26 -7.45 -21.72
CA LYS A 474 29.03 -8.38 -22.84
C LYS A 474 27.56 -8.62 -23.15
N VAL A 475 26.67 -8.49 -22.15
CA VAL A 475 25.22 -8.56 -22.37
C VAL A 475 24.78 -7.44 -23.30
N TRP A 476 25.33 -6.24 -23.11
CA TRP A 476 24.93 -5.07 -23.89
C TRP A 476 25.58 -5.00 -25.27
N THR A 477 26.83 -5.46 -25.41
CA THR A 477 27.57 -5.37 -26.68
C THR A 477 27.36 -6.55 -27.60
N GLU A 478 27.12 -7.74 -27.05
CA GLU A 478 27.14 -9.01 -27.79
C GLU A 478 25.88 -9.86 -27.59
N LEU A 479 24.92 -9.42 -26.75
CA LEU A 479 23.77 -10.25 -26.31
C LEU A 479 24.22 -11.61 -25.75
N ASN A 480 25.34 -11.62 -25.04
CA ASN A 480 25.94 -12.86 -24.55
C ASN A 480 25.05 -13.53 -23.47
N THR A 481 24.59 -14.75 -23.76
CA THR A 481 23.69 -15.54 -22.90
C THR A 481 24.32 -15.89 -21.54
N GLU A 482 25.56 -16.38 -21.52
CA GLU A 482 26.23 -16.78 -20.27
C GLU A 482 26.43 -15.60 -19.31
N ALA A 483 26.85 -14.45 -19.84
CA ALA A 483 26.98 -13.22 -19.05
C ALA A 483 25.61 -12.74 -18.54
N TYR A 484 24.55 -12.93 -19.31
CA TYR A 484 23.20 -12.60 -18.87
C TYR A 484 22.70 -13.53 -17.78
N GLU A 485 22.95 -14.84 -17.87
CA GLU A 485 22.59 -15.81 -16.82
C GLU A 485 23.25 -15.45 -15.48
N GLN A 486 24.51 -15.02 -15.49
CA GLN A 486 25.21 -14.54 -14.30
C GLN A 486 24.55 -13.27 -13.73
N LEU A 487 24.21 -12.30 -14.58
CA LEU A 487 23.50 -11.08 -14.20
C LEU A 487 22.12 -11.39 -13.59
N TYR A 488 21.33 -12.21 -14.29
CA TYR A 488 20.00 -12.64 -13.91
C TYR A 488 20.01 -13.33 -12.55
N ASN A 489 20.83 -14.37 -12.38
CA ASN A 489 20.93 -15.09 -11.11
C ASN A 489 21.38 -14.16 -9.97
N THR A 490 22.38 -13.31 -10.22
CA THR A 490 22.87 -12.35 -9.22
C THR A 490 21.76 -11.40 -8.77
N LEU A 491 21.00 -10.82 -9.71
CA LEU A 491 19.96 -9.84 -9.39
C LEU A 491 18.69 -10.48 -8.86
N LEU A 492 18.32 -11.67 -9.35
CA LEU A 492 17.15 -12.43 -8.91
C LEU A 492 17.27 -12.79 -7.45
N TYR A 493 18.43 -13.25 -6.96
CA TYR A 493 18.62 -13.62 -5.55
C TYR A 493 19.14 -12.49 -4.65
N LYS A 494 19.49 -11.32 -5.22
CA LYS A 494 19.88 -10.15 -4.44
C LYS A 494 18.74 -9.66 -3.54
N PRO A 495 18.97 -9.52 -2.21
CA PRO A 495 17.97 -8.98 -1.30
C PRO A 495 17.47 -7.60 -1.76
N THR A 496 16.16 -7.38 -1.66
CA THR A 496 15.51 -6.12 -2.01
C THR A 496 15.62 -5.06 -0.90
N ARG A 497 15.92 -5.45 0.34
CA ARG A 497 16.15 -4.53 1.47
C ARG A 497 17.60 -4.63 1.94
N LYS A 498 18.23 -3.47 2.12
CA LYS A 498 19.53 -3.35 2.78
C LYS A 498 19.28 -3.00 4.25
N GLU A 499 19.84 -3.77 5.16
CA GLU A 499 19.87 -3.45 6.58
C GLU A 499 20.88 -2.31 6.85
N ASN A 500 20.80 -1.68 8.03
CA ASN A 500 21.71 -0.61 8.49
C ASN A 500 21.67 0.70 7.68
N GLN A 501 20.50 1.33 7.60
CA GLN A 501 20.32 2.64 6.96
C GLN A 501 19.57 3.61 7.87
N ILE A 502 19.95 4.88 7.78
CA ILE A 502 19.23 6.02 8.37
C ILE A 502 18.64 6.81 7.22
N TYR A 503 17.32 7.01 7.24
CA TYR A 503 16.62 7.84 6.26
C TYR A 503 16.22 9.14 6.90
N VAL A 504 16.65 10.25 6.31
CA VAL A 504 16.20 11.59 6.71
C VAL A 504 15.60 12.26 5.50
N HIS A 505 14.35 12.70 5.63
CA HIS A 505 13.64 13.33 4.53
C HIS A 505 13.59 14.85 4.71
N TYR A 506 13.96 15.56 3.66
CA TYR A 506 13.90 17.03 3.62
C TYR A 506 13.04 17.50 2.46
N THR A 507 12.46 18.70 2.58
CA THR A 507 11.62 19.25 1.54
C THR A 507 12.53 19.70 0.38
N PHE A 508 12.39 19.04 -0.76
CA PHE A 508 13.15 19.40 -1.95
C PHE A 508 12.51 20.63 -2.61
N GLU A 509 13.28 21.71 -2.67
CA GLU A 509 12.90 22.91 -3.39
C GLU A 509 14.07 23.42 -4.24
N ASN A 510 13.73 24.02 -5.37
CA ASN A 510 14.68 24.73 -6.21
C ASN A 510 15.31 25.94 -5.51
N GLY A 511 16.49 26.33 -5.98
CA GLY A 511 17.21 27.49 -5.46
C GLY A 511 18.14 27.09 -4.30
N PRO A 512 18.18 27.85 -3.18
CA PRO A 512 19.14 27.63 -2.10
C PRO A 512 19.13 26.20 -1.51
N LEU A 513 17.97 25.57 -1.41
CA LEU A 513 17.80 24.23 -0.83
C LEU A 513 18.43 23.10 -1.68
N LEU A 514 18.88 23.37 -2.90
CA LEU A 514 19.66 22.40 -3.69
C LEU A 514 20.96 22.00 -2.98
N ASN A 515 21.53 22.90 -2.16
CA ASN A 515 22.75 22.62 -1.41
C ASN A 515 22.49 21.88 -0.09
N PHE A 516 21.24 21.79 0.37
CA PHE A 516 20.90 21.19 1.66
C PHE A 516 21.47 19.79 1.82
N LYS A 517 21.37 18.94 0.78
CA LYS A 517 21.88 17.57 0.83
C LYS A 517 23.39 17.51 1.07
N LYS A 518 24.15 18.43 0.47
CA LYS A 518 25.61 18.51 0.62
C LYS A 518 25.96 19.05 2.01
N GLU A 519 25.33 20.16 2.40
CA GLU A 519 25.60 20.84 3.68
C GLU A 519 25.16 19.97 4.88
N TYR A 520 24.01 19.31 4.81
CA TYR A 520 23.57 18.34 5.83
C TYR A 520 24.57 17.19 5.97
N ARG A 521 25.11 16.66 4.87
CA ARG A 521 26.12 15.59 4.95
C ARG A 521 27.38 16.04 5.65
N GLN A 522 27.83 17.27 5.42
CA GLN A 522 28.99 17.84 6.12
C GLN A 522 28.73 17.95 7.63
N ILE A 523 27.55 18.43 8.02
CA ILE A 523 27.12 18.46 9.44
C ILE A 523 27.06 17.02 9.99
N TRP A 524 26.46 16.08 9.26
CA TRP A 524 26.38 14.68 9.69
C TRP A 524 27.76 14.04 9.88
N GLU A 525 28.66 14.23 8.92
CA GLU A 525 30.03 13.71 8.97
C GLU A 525 30.78 14.29 10.18
N LYS A 526 30.64 15.59 10.44
CA LYS A 526 31.23 16.28 11.59
C LYS A 526 30.82 15.65 12.94
N PHE A 527 29.55 15.29 13.12
CA PHE A 527 29.03 14.85 14.42
C PHE A 527 28.86 13.33 14.59
N TYR A 528 28.75 12.57 13.49
CA TYR A 528 28.38 11.14 13.52
C TYR A 528 29.32 10.21 12.75
N VAL A 529 30.40 10.72 12.14
CA VAL A 529 31.36 9.89 11.36
C VAL A 529 32.79 10.09 11.87
N TYR A 530 33.23 9.26 12.81
CA TYR A 530 34.63 9.25 13.31
C TYR A 530 35.08 7.85 13.77
N PRO A 531 36.40 7.58 13.87
CA PRO A 531 36.93 6.28 14.27
C PRO A 531 36.41 5.84 15.65
N GLY A 532 35.93 4.60 15.76
CA GLY A 532 35.39 4.03 17.00
C GLY A 532 33.85 4.08 17.16
N LEU A 533 33.12 4.79 16.28
CA LEU A 533 31.67 4.91 16.36
C LEU A 533 30.92 3.81 15.59
N ARG A 534 29.90 3.19 16.21
CA ARG A 534 29.03 2.16 15.59
C ARG A 534 28.27 2.67 14.34
N LEU A 535 28.01 3.98 14.25
CA LEU A 535 27.33 4.60 13.09
C LEU A 535 28.17 4.63 11.82
N LYS A 536 29.49 4.39 11.88
CA LYS A 536 30.35 4.34 10.68
C LYS A 536 29.88 3.33 9.63
N ASN A 537 29.28 2.22 10.09
CA ASN A 537 28.77 1.16 9.21
C ASN A 537 27.29 1.34 8.82
N ILE A 538 26.65 2.44 9.25
CA ILE A 538 25.25 2.75 8.96
C ILE A 538 25.20 3.81 7.86
N ARG A 539 24.48 3.51 6.76
CA ARG A 539 24.42 4.42 5.61
C ARG A 539 23.35 5.50 5.82
N LEU A 540 23.75 6.78 5.83
CA LEU A 540 22.82 7.90 5.76
C LEU A 540 22.26 8.08 4.34
N ILE A 541 20.94 8.10 4.23
CA ILE A 541 20.20 8.35 3.00
C ILE A 541 19.32 9.58 3.20
N LEU A 542 19.64 10.63 2.46
CA LEU A 542 18.84 11.85 2.40
C LEU A 542 17.80 11.73 1.29
N GLY A 543 16.56 11.51 1.70
CA GLY A 543 15.38 11.43 0.85
C GLY A 543 14.74 12.80 0.63
N THR A 544 14.04 12.97 -0.49
CA THR A 544 13.35 14.22 -0.83
C THR A 544 11.85 14.09 -0.66
N ILE A 545 11.25 15.00 0.10
CA ILE A 545 9.80 15.23 0.13
C ILE A 545 9.46 16.30 -0.90
N LEU A 546 8.50 16.00 -1.75
CA LEU A 546 8.01 16.93 -2.77
C LEU A 546 6.85 17.76 -2.22
N ASN A 547 6.70 18.96 -2.74
CA ASN A 547 5.52 19.80 -2.50
C ASN A 547 4.23 19.14 -3.04
N GLY A 548 3.09 19.66 -2.61
CA GLY A 548 1.77 19.15 -3.01
C GLY A 548 1.64 18.98 -4.53
N THR A 549 1.26 17.78 -4.95
CA THR A 549 1.12 17.42 -6.36
C THR A 549 -0.14 18.04 -6.96
N LEU A 550 -0.23 18.09 -8.30
CA LEU A 550 -1.46 18.51 -8.99
C LEU A 550 -2.69 17.70 -8.51
N GLN A 551 -2.49 16.42 -8.22
CA GLN A 551 -3.49 15.55 -7.59
C GLN A 551 -4.05 16.15 -6.30
N SER A 552 -3.18 16.59 -5.38
CA SER A 552 -3.61 17.18 -4.09
C SER A 552 -4.37 18.49 -4.26
N LEU A 553 -4.14 19.19 -5.38
CA LEU A 553 -4.76 20.49 -5.69
C LEU A 553 -6.05 20.34 -6.47
N LEU A 554 -6.21 19.32 -7.32
CA LEU A 554 -7.39 19.15 -8.17
C LEU A 554 -8.41 18.16 -7.62
N ILE A 555 -7.98 17.14 -6.88
CA ILE A 555 -8.86 16.07 -6.43
C ILE A 555 -9.36 16.36 -5.03
N HIS A 556 -10.66 16.58 -4.89
CA HIS A 556 -11.32 16.79 -3.62
C HIS A 556 -12.15 15.56 -3.24
N LYS A 557 -11.57 14.68 -2.41
CA LYS A 557 -12.23 13.45 -1.92
C LYS A 557 -13.02 13.66 -0.63
N LYS A 558 -12.60 14.61 0.20
CA LYS A 558 -13.15 14.82 1.56
C LYS A 558 -14.41 15.71 1.50
N PRO A 559 -15.53 15.29 2.12
CA PRO A 559 -16.71 16.13 2.33
C PRO A 559 -16.41 17.39 3.15
N LYS A 560 -17.39 18.30 3.24
CA LYS A 560 -17.31 19.48 4.11
C LYS A 560 -17.04 19.04 5.55
N ARG A 561 -16.11 19.73 6.23
CA ARG A 561 -15.67 19.37 7.58
C ARG A 561 -16.82 19.28 8.57
N ASP A 562 -17.74 20.23 8.52
CA ASP A 562 -18.86 20.32 9.46
C ASP A 562 -19.70 19.05 9.47
N MET A 563 -19.90 18.39 8.31
CA MET A 563 -20.62 17.12 8.19
C MET A 563 -19.91 15.97 8.93
N LEU A 564 -18.59 16.02 9.03
CA LEU A 564 -17.77 14.95 9.61
C LEU A 564 -17.54 15.14 11.11
N THR A 565 -17.88 16.28 11.69
CA THR A 565 -17.59 16.61 13.09
C THR A 565 -18.84 16.84 13.94
N ILE A 566 -20.04 16.62 13.40
CA ILE A 566 -21.30 16.80 14.15
C ILE A 566 -21.38 15.77 15.28
N MET A 567 -21.45 16.28 16.51
CA MET A 567 -21.70 15.52 17.73
C MET A 567 -23.11 15.81 18.23
N GLN A 568 -24.13 15.24 17.57
CA GLN A 568 -25.51 15.31 18.03
C GLN A 568 -25.92 13.93 18.56
N PRO A 569 -26.46 13.82 19.79
CA PRO A 569 -26.99 12.55 20.28
C PRO A 569 -28.23 12.15 19.47
N SER A 570 -28.30 10.89 19.02
CA SER A 570 -29.56 10.37 18.46
C SER A 570 -30.56 10.16 19.59
N THR A 571 -31.85 10.40 19.33
CA THR A 571 -32.96 10.11 20.25
C THR A 571 -33.03 8.63 20.67
N GLU A 572 -32.38 7.73 19.92
CA GLU A 572 -32.15 6.32 20.27
C GLU A 572 -31.14 6.12 21.39
N THR A 573 -30.12 6.98 21.50
CA THR A 573 -29.12 6.92 22.59
C THR A 573 -29.80 7.28 23.92
N ALA A 574 -30.72 8.23 23.91
CA ALA A 574 -31.54 8.58 25.07
C ALA A 574 -32.50 7.44 25.48
N ARG A 575 -32.97 6.61 24.53
CA ARG A 575 -33.85 5.46 24.81
C ARG A 575 -33.10 4.20 25.25
N ARG A 576 -31.89 3.94 24.74
CA ARG A 576 -31.05 2.81 25.20
C ARG A 576 -30.51 2.99 26.61
N THR A 577 -30.17 4.22 27.00
CA THR A 577 -29.80 4.54 28.40
C THR A 577 -30.94 4.23 29.39
N ILE A 578 -32.19 4.15 28.92
CA ILE A 578 -33.36 3.78 29.74
C ILE A 578 -33.60 2.25 29.74
N ASN A 579 -33.22 1.53 28.67
CA ASN A 579 -33.43 0.07 28.56
C ASN A 579 -32.24 -0.78 29.04
N GLU A 580 -31.05 -0.21 29.28
CA GLU A 580 -29.89 -0.94 29.82
C GLU A 580 -29.98 -1.23 31.33
N LYS A 581 -31.05 -0.78 32.01
CA LYS A 581 -31.39 -1.30 33.36
C LYS A 581 -31.92 -2.73 33.37
N HIS A 582 -32.09 -3.39 32.21
CA HIS A 582 -32.60 -4.77 32.12
C HIS A 582 -31.66 -5.78 31.43
N LEU A 583 -30.36 -5.49 31.33
CA LEU A 583 -29.33 -6.43 30.83
C LEU A 583 -28.41 -6.96 31.95
N HIS A 584 -28.89 -6.93 33.20
CA HIS A 584 -28.20 -7.45 34.39
C HIS A 584 -28.67 -8.86 34.82
N GLU A 585 -29.00 -9.74 33.87
CA GLU A 585 -29.13 -11.19 34.13
C GLU A 585 -28.34 -12.01 33.10
#